data_AF-A0A1D1ZYG8-F1
#
_entry.id   AF-A0A1D1ZYG8-F1
#
_cell.length_a   1.000
_cell.length_b   1.000
_cell.length_c   1.000
_cell.angle_alpha   90.00
_cell.angle_beta   90.00
_cell.angle_gamma   90.00
#
_symmetry.space_group_name_H-M   'P 1'
#
loop_
_entity.id
_entity.type
_entity.pdbx_description
1 polymer ?
#
loop_
_entity_poly.entity_id
_entity_poly.type
_entity_poly.pdbx_seq_one_letter_code
_entity_poly.pdbx_strand_id
1 'polypeptide(L)'
;MLCSLSARSRRAFGKLGWCRGRARSSARMRTRTPTRQRVGSHILGPRPESNGAVAHPAQLSADPRRRKTIPASVMAPAGTGLVPLLLAGLASRLALLIWAGWQDTHMAVKYTDIDYFVITDAAQAVLAGGSPYDRATFRYSPLLAWMALPNHLLHPSAAKVCFCAADLGAAWLMACLLERRRAPVAWVKAGLAVWLFSPFTAVISTRGSGEALVTCMLLGMLCLLDAGRPLLAGLCYGLAVHWRLYPIIYALPLLRNLAMRRGARLLSIPGIVFGAAAAAAFLTLGGLGYHLYGHSFLQETYLYHLGRVDPRHNFSPFFLPTYLASGGGAGISIGGCGALTVEWVAGSSFRVLELPTESLSRY
;
A
#
# COMPACT_ATOMS: atom_id res chain seq x y z
N MET A 1 7.96 51.14 -7.20
CA MET A 1 8.49 52.09 -6.20
C MET A 1 8.99 51.27 -5.01
N LEU A 2 10.29 50.94 -5.02
CA LEU A 2 11.37 51.57 -4.24
C LEU A 2 11.23 51.26 -2.73
N CYS A 3 12.02 50.34 -2.16
CA CYS A 3 13.42 50.45 -1.67
C CYS A 3 13.55 51.04 -0.25
N SER A 4 14.00 50.21 0.71
CA SER A 4 15.02 50.52 1.75
C SER A 4 15.27 49.24 2.58
N LEU A 5 16.38 48.51 2.40
CA LEU A 5 17.64 48.56 3.20
C LEU A 5 17.41 48.30 4.70
N SER A 6 18.10 47.36 5.35
CA SER A 6 19.56 47.41 5.55
C SER A 6 20.24 46.04 5.72
N ALA A 7 21.53 46.02 5.38
CA ALA A 7 22.47 44.92 5.51
C ALA A 7 23.40 45.16 6.72
N ARG A 8 23.58 44.15 7.58
CA ARG A 8 24.73 44.06 8.50
C ARG A 8 24.88 42.64 9.07
N SER A 9 25.65 41.80 8.39
CA SER A 9 26.54 40.77 8.99
C SER A 9 27.15 39.87 7.91
N ARG A 10 27.98 40.45 7.03
CA ARG A 10 28.98 39.68 6.27
C ARG A 10 30.31 40.40 6.35
N ARG A 11 31.23 39.85 7.14
CA ARG A 11 32.70 39.77 6.92
C ARG A 11 33.37 39.42 8.24
N ALA A 12 33.92 38.22 8.30
CA ALA A 12 35.16 37.97 9.00
C ALA A 12 35.95 36.93 8.19
N PHE A 13 37.04 37.44 7.61
CA PHE A 13 38.30 36.79 7.24
C PHE A 13 38.36 35.64 6.21
N GLY A 14 39.27 35.83 5.25
CA GLY A 14 39.68 34.83 4.26
C GLY A 14 41.19 34.64 4.21
N LYS A 15 41.60 34.01 3.11
CA LYS A 15 42.96 33.78 2.57
C LYS A 15 43.68 32.48 2.97
N LEU A 16 43.81 31.60 1.98
CA LEU A 16 44.99 30.81 1.55
C LEU A 16 44.42 29.67 0.68
N GLY A 17 44.64 29.52 -0.62
CA GLY A 17 45.77 29.90 -1.46
C GLY A 17 46.12 28.66 -2.29
N TRP A 18 45.45 28.49 -3.42
CA TRP A 18 45.74 27.46 -4.44
C TRP A 18 47.09 27.72 -5.11
N CYS A 19 47.93 26.69 -5.26
CA CYS A 19 49.04 26.69 -6.22
C CYS A 19 49.16 25.33 -6.93
N ARG A 20 48.84 25.32 -8.23
CA ARG A 20 49.21 24.29 -9.22
C ARG A 20 50.62 24.58 -9.72
N GLY A 21 51.50 23.58 -9.75
CA GLY A 21 52.86 23.68 -10.28
C GLY A 21 53.18 22.55 -11.28
N ARG A 22 53.60 22.97 -12.47
CA ARG A 22 53.94 22.27 -13.72
C ARG A 22 54.88 21.04 -13.65
N ALA A 23 54.75 20.25 -14.72
CA ALA A 23 55.60 19.17 -15.19
C ALA A 23 57.03 19.59 -15.64
N ARG A 24 57.98 18.63 -15.55
CA ARG A 24 59.19 18.40 -16.40
C ARG A 24 59.81 17.05 -15.95
N SER A 25 59.70 15.99 -16.74
CA SER A 25 60.67 15.47 -17.74
C SER A 25 61.88 14.69 -17.17
N SER A 26 61.89 13.40 -17.52
CA SER A 26 63.04 12.52 -17.85
C SER A 26 64.17 12.28 -16.83
N ALA A 27 64.28 11.04 -16.37
CA ALA A 27 65.53 10.25 -16.42
C ALA A 27 65.23 8.76 -16.25
N ARG A 28 65.97 7.93 -16.99
CA ARG A 28 65.76 6.51 -17.25
C ARG A 28 67.00 5.76 -16.75
N MET A 29 66.84 4.74 -15.90
CA MET A 29 67.79 3.63 -15.66
C MET A 29 67.06 2.61 -14.75
N ARG A 30 66.62 1.40 -15.15
CA ARG A 30 67.39 0.16 -15.46
C ARG A 30 68.54 -0.01 -14.45
N THR A 31 68.61 -1.01 -13.58
CA THR A 31 68.33 -2.45 -13.71
C THR A 31 68.44 -3.19 -12.34
N ARG A 32 67.97 -4.45 -12.33
CA ARG A 32 68.46 -5.63 -11.55
C ARG A 32 67.89 -5.89 -10.14
N THR A 33 66.99 -6.88 -10.09
CA THR A 33 66.95 -7.93 -9.06
C THR A 33 68.24 -8.78 -9.11
N PRO A 34 68.69 -9.37 -7.98
CA PRO A 34 68.34 -10.77 -7.69
C PRO A 34 68.15 -11.15 -6.20
N THR A 35 67.26 -12.13 -6.02
CA THR A 35 67.14 -13.24 -5.05
C THR A 35 68.03 -13.43 -3.80
N ARG A 36 67.33 -14.03 -2.80
CA ARG A 36 67.72 -15.08 -1.82
C ARG A 36 68.31 -14.63 -0.47
N GLN A 37 67.62 -14.96 0.64
CA GLN A 37 67.98 -16.11 1.51
C GLN A 37 67.04 -16.30 2.71
N ARG A 38 66.72 -17.57 3.00
CA ARG A 38 66.20 -18.09 4.28
C ARG A 38 67.31 -18.07 5.33
N VAL A 39 66.97 -17.74 6.57
CA VAL A 39 67.61 -18.24 7.80
C VAL A 39 66.50 -18.48 8.84
N GLY A 40 66.60 -19.58 9.58
CA GLY A 40 65.55 -20.10 10.47
C GLY A 40 65.78 -19.91 11.97
N SER A 41 64.92 -20.62 12.71
CA SER A 41 64.94 -21.03 14.13
C SER A 41 64.89 -19.95 15.22
N HIS A 42 63.82 -19.95 16.04
CA HIS A 42 63.86 -20.37 17.45
C HIS A 42 62.45 -20.47 18.07
N ILE A 43 62.32 -21.41 19.02
CA ILE A 43 61.12 -21.87 19.75
C ILE A 43 60.89 -21.02 21.01
N LEU A 44 59.63 -20.66 21.35
CA LEU A 44 59.10 -20.64 22.74
C LEU A 44 57.61 -20.18 22.83
N GLY A 45 56.78 -21.01 23.47
CA GLY A 45 55.63 -20.60 24.32
C GLY A 45 54.20 -20.64 23.72
N PRO A 46 53.21 -21.30 24.38
CA PRO A 46 51.80 -21.22 23.99
C PRO A 46 50.97 -20.25 24.86
N ARG A 47 49.86 -19.75 24.27
CA ARG A 47 48.67 -19.03 24.80
C ARG A 47 48.77 -17.49 24.92
N PRO A 48 47.64 -16.74 24.88
CA PRO A 48 46.23 -17.15 24.88
C PRO A 48 45.36 -16.59 23.72
N GLU A 49 44.15 -17.13 23.62
CA GLU A 49 43.04 -16.66 22.80
C GLU A 49 42.74 -15.17 23.05
N SER A 50 42.57 -14.39 21.98
CA SER A 50 41.93 -13.08 22.05
C SER A 50 40.87 -12.96 20.97
N ASN A 51 39.66 -12.68 21.45
CA ASN A 51 38.44 -12.41 20.71
C ASN A 51 38.59 -11.21 19.76
N GLY A 52 37.78 -11.22 18.69
CA GLY A 52 37.19 -9.99 18.17
C GLY A 52 37.61 -9.52 16.78
N ALA A 53 37.74 -10.43 15.81
CA ALA A 53 37.65 -10.00 14.41
C ALA A 53 36.18 -9.66 14.10
N VAL A 54 35.87 -8.35 14.06
CA VAL A 54 34.60 -7.82 13.57
C VAL A 54 34.41 -8.31 12.13
N ALA A 55 33.50 -9.27 11.95
CA ALA A 55 33.11 -9.73 10.64
C ALA A 55 32.42 -8.58 9.89
N HIS A 56 33.10 -8.05 8.87
CA HIS A 56 32.47 -7.23 7.84
C HIS A 56 31.26 -8.00 7.28
N PRO A 57 30.08 -7.39 7.13
CA PRO A 57 28.92 -8.07 6.57
C PRO A 57 29.28 -8.54 5.16
N ALA A 58 29.26 -9.87 5.01
CA ALA A 58 29.48 -10.56 3.76
C ALA A 58 28.61 -9.91 2.68
N GLN A 59 29.26 -9.30 1.70
CA GLN A 59 28.64 -8.93 0.45
C GLN A 59 27.99 -10.19 -0.12
N LEU A 60 26.65 -10.24 -0.10
CA LEU A 60 25.89 -11.24 -0.85
C LEU A 60 26.20 -11.05 -2.34
N SER A 61 27.23 -11.74 -2.82
CA SER A 61 27.44 -12.01 -4.23
C SER A 61 26.32 -12.96 -4.70
N ALA A 62 25.16 -12.39 -5.02
CA ALA A 62 24.14 -13.09 -5.76
C ALA A 62 24.63 -13.24 -7.21
N ASP A 63 25.16 -14.42 -7.55
CA ASP A 63 25.49 -14.79 -8.93
C ASP A 63 24.23 -14.64 -9.82
N PRO A 64 24.21 -13.69 -10.77
CA PRO A 64 23.04 -13.43 -11.60
C PRO A 64 22.81 -14.49 -12.68
N ARG A 65 23.72 -15.47 -12.84
CA ARG A 65 23.69 -16.46 -13.95
C ARG A 65 22.98 -17.76 -13.62
N ARG A 66 22.60 -18.01 -12.36
CA ARG A 66 21.92 -19.26 -11.98
C ARG A 66 20.40 -19.19 -12.13
N ARG A 67 19.90 -18.91 -13.34
CA ARG A 67 18.49 -19.09 -13.67
C ARG A 67 18.20 -20.58 -13.90
N LYS A 68 17.89 -21.31 -12.83
CA LYS A 68 17.06 -22.51 -12.97
C LYS A 68 15.64 -22.04 -13.33
N THR A 69 15.06 -22.61 -14.37
CA THR A 69 13.63 -22.46 -14.69
C THR A 69 12.81 -22.77 -13.44
N ILE A 70 12.06 -21.77 -12.96
CA ILE A 70 11.33 -21.85 -11.69
C ILE A 70 9.96 -22.49 -11.97
N PRO A 71 9.63 -23.64 -11.36
CA PRO A 71 8.36 -24.32 -11.56
C PRO A 71 7.17 -23.55 -10.93
N ALA A 72 5.96 -24.03 -11.18
CA ALA A 72 4.66 -23.44 -10.78
C ALA A 72 4.48 -23.16 -9.27
N SER A 73 5.45 -23.49 -8.42
CA SER A 73 5.52 -23.18 -6.98
C SER A 73 5.73 -21.67 -6.67
N VAL A 74 5.36 -20.78 -7.60
CA VAL A 74 5.55 -19.33 -7.44
C VAL A 74 4.71 -18.78 -6.28
N MET A 75 3.61 -19.46 -5.96
CA MET A 75 2.60 -19.01 -5.01
C MET A 75 2.22 -20.13 -4.02
N ALA A 76 3.16 -21.00 -3.64
CA ALA A 76 2.91 -22.02 -2.61
C ALA A 76 3.98 -21.91 -1.51
N PRO A 77 3.60 -21.64 -0.26
CA PRO A 77 4.51 -21.74 0.87
C PRO A 77 4.82 -23.22 1.13
N ALA A 78 6.04 -23.50 1.56
CA ALA A 78 6.54 -24.86 1.77
C ALA A 78 6.11 -25.45 3.13
N GLY A 79 5.54 -24.64 4.03
CA GLY A 79 5.23 -25.04 5.40
C GLY A 79 3.86 -25.70 5.61
N THR A 80 3.85 -26.98 6.01
CA THR A 80 2.65 -27.73 6.45
C THR A 80 1.95 -27.10 7.65
N GLY A 81 2.65 -26.29 8.44
CA GLY A 81 2.12 -25.63 9.64
C GLY A 81 1.34 -24.33 9.41
N LEU A 82 1.13 -23.90 8.17
CA LEU A 82 0.37 -22.67 7.85
C LEU A 82 -1.12 -22.94 7.61
N VAL A 83 -1.45 -24.14 7.13
CA VAL A 83 -2.83 -24.54 6.81
C VAL A 83 -3.78 -24.39 8.02
N PRO A 84 -3.42 -24.82 9.25
CA PRO A 84 -4.31 -24.63 10.40
C PRO A 84 -4.61 -23.16 10.69
N LEU A 85 -3.63 -22.27 10.54
CA LEU A 85 -3.82 -20.83 10.75
C LEU A 85 -4.76 -20.25 9.69
N LEU A 86 -4.62 -20.65 8.43
CA LEU A 86 -5.48 -20.19 7.35
C LEU A 86 -6.92 -20.71 7.49
N LEU A 87 -7.09 -21.96 7.93
CA LEU A 87 -8.40 -22.53 8.23
C LEU A 87 -9.07 -21.82 9.42
N ALA A 88 -8.32 -21.54 10.48
CA ALA A 88 -8.81 -20.74 11.61
C ALA A 88 -9.13 -19.30 11.19
N GLY A 89 -8.31 -18.70 10.31
CA GLY A 89 -8.58 -17.43 9.67
C GLY A 89 -9.89 -17.46 8.87
N LEU A 90 -10.08 -18.45 8.01
CA LEU A 90 -11.33 -18.64 7.26
C LEU A 90 -12.53 -18.79 8.18
N ALA A 91 -12.44 -19.64 9.21
CA ALA A 91 -13.50 -19.83 10.19
C ALA A 91 -13.87 -18.51 10.88
N SER A 92 -12.87 -17.69 11.24
CA SER A 92 -13.14 -16.37 11.84
C SER A 92 -13.86 -15.41 10.88
N ARG A 93 -13.53 -15.39 9.58
CA ARG A 93 -14.24 -14.57 8.58
C ARG A 93 -15.67 -15.05 8.41
N LEU A 94 -15.88 -16.36 8.32
CA LEU A 94 -17.22 -16.94 8.21
C LEU A 94 -18.08 -16.60 9.43
N ALA A 95 -17.53 -16.74 10.64
CA ALA A 95 -18.22 -16.36 11.88
C ALA A 95 -18.59 -14.86 11.88
N LEU A 96 -17.68 -13.99 11.46
CA LEU A 96 -17.93 -12.55 11.36
C LEU A 96 -18.94 -12.19 10.27
N LEU A 97 -18.99 -12.91 9.15
CA LEU A 97 -20.00 -12.71 8.10
C LEU A 97 -21.40 -13.12 8.57
N ILE A 98 -21.50 -14.22 9.32
CA ILE A 98 -22.76 -14.65 9.96
C ILE A 98 -23.19 -13.60 11.00
N TRP A 99 -22.26 -13.17 11.85
CA TRP A 99 -22.49 -12.09 12.81
C TRP A 99 -22.94 -10.80 12.12
N ALA A 100 -22.31 -10.42 11.01
CA ALA A 100 -22.67 -9.24 10.24
C ALA A 100 -24.14 -9.29 9.80
N GLY A 101 -24.59 -10.42 9.24
CA GLY A 101 -25.98 -10.59 8.82
C GLY A 101 -26.98 -10.52 9.98
N TRP A 102 -26.62 -11.09 11.13
CA TRP A 102 -27.44 -10.99 12.34
C TRP A 102 -27.50 -9.55 12.88
N GLN A 103 -26.35 -8.90 13.06
CA GLN A 103 -26.28 -7.52 13.56
C GLN A 103 -27.01 -6.54 12.63
N ASP A 104 -26.85 -6.68 11.32
CA ASP A 104 -27.49 -5.80 10.34
C ASP A 104 -29.02 -5.91 10.37
N THR A 105 -29.58 -7.03 10.82
CA THR A 105 -31.04 -7.24 10.92
C THR A 105 -31.59 -6.89 12.31
N HIS A 106 -30.80 -7.05 13.38
CA HIS A 106 -31.27 -6.91 14.76
C HIS A 106 -30.88 -5.61 15.46
N MET A 107 -29.88 -4.88 14.95
CA MET A 107 -29.35 -3.69 15.60
C MET A 107 -29.54 -2.44 14.74
N ALA A 108 -29.70 -1.29 15.41
CA ALA A 108 -29.76 0.02 14.75
C ALA A 108 -28.42 0.36 14.08
N VAL A 109 -27.30 0.10 14.77
CA VAL A 109 -25.96 0.28 14.22
C VAL A 109 -25.56 -0.93 13.39
N LYS A 110 -25.41 -0.71 12.09
CA LYS A 110 -25.06 -1.76 11.12
C LYS A 110 -23.60 -2.16 11.23
N TYR A 111 -23.36 -3.45 11.08
CA TYR A 111 -22.02 -4.00 10.91
C TYR A 111 -21.50 -3.67 9.52
N THR A 112 -22.30 -3.88 8.47
CA THR A 112 -21.89 -3.63 7.09
C THR A 112 -21.50 -2.16 6.89
N ASP A 113 -20.40 -1.94 6.17
CA ASP A 113 -19.94 -0.61 5.83
C ASP A 113 -20.92 0.05 4.84
N ILE A 114 -21.09 1.36 4.96
CA ILE A 114 -21.96 2.13 4.06
C ILE A 114 -21.45 2.05 2.61
N ASP A 115 -20.13 2.02 2.45
CA ASP A 115 -19.48 1.87 1.14
C ASP A 115 -19.89 0.56 0.44
N TYR A 116 -20.20 -0.50 1.18
CA TYR A 116 -20.65 -1.77 0.59
C TYR A 116 -22.02 -1.65 -0.06
N PHE A 117 -22.92 -0.84 0.53
CA PHE A 117 -24.22 -0.55 -0.08
C PHE A 117 -24.05 0.29 -1.34
N VAL A 118 -23.18 1.31 -1.32
CA VAL A 118 -22.86 2.12 -2.52
C VAL A 118 -22.34 1.24 -3.66
N ILE A 119 -21.45 0.28 -3.37
CA ILE A 119 -20.95 -0.68 -4.37
C ILE A 119 -22.07 -1.59 -4.88
N THR A 120 -22.96 -2.04 -4.00
CA THR A 120 -24.08 -2.93 -4.34
C THR A 120 -25.11 -2.21 -5.21
N ASP A 121 -25.47 -0.96 -4.89
CA ASP A 121 -26.37 -0.14 -5.69
C ASP A 121 -25.76 0.17 -7.07
N ALA A 122 -24.47 0.48 -7.13
CA ALA A 122 -23.77 0.68 -8.40
C ALA A 122 -23.78 -0.58 -9.27
N ALA A 123 -23.66 -1.77 -8.67
CA ALA A 123 -23.82 -3.04 -9.38
C ALA A 123 -25.24 -3.23 -9.92
N GLN A 124 -26.26 -2.77 -9.19
CA GLN A 124 -27.64 -2.79 -9.67
C GLN A 124 -27.82 -1.90 -10.90
N ALA A 125 -27.22 -0.71 -10.90
CA ALA A 125 -27.26 0.20 -12.05
C ALA A 125 -26.61 -0.43 -13.29
N VAL A 126 -25.49 -1.13 -13.11
CA VAL A 126 -24.84 -1.90 -14.20
C VAL A 126 -25.74 -3.04 -14.71
N LEU A 127 -26.40 -3.80 -13.82
CA LEU A 127 -27.35 -4.85 -14.22
C LEU A 127 -28.54 -4.30 -15.02
N ALA A 128 -28.99 -3.10 -14.71
CA ALA A 128 -30.05 -2.41 -15.44
C ALA A 128 -29.60 -1.85 -16.81
N GLY A 129 -28.33 -2.06 -17.20
CA GLY A 129 -27.75 -1.52 -18.42
C GLY A 129 -27.30 -0.06 -18.33
N GLY A 130 -27.30 0.51 -17.12
CA GLY A 130 -26.88 1.87 -16.83
C GLY A 130 -25.41 1.99 -16.43
N SER A 131 -25.05 3.13 -15.86
CA SER A 131 -23.71 3.44 -15.39
C SER A 131 -23.58 3.16 -13.89
N PRO A 132 -22.48 2.57 -13.40
CA PRO A 132 -22.24 2.45 -11.95
C PRO A 132 -22.13 3.83 -11.28
N TYR A 133 -21.84 4.87 -12.07
CA TYR A 133 -21.77 6.26 -11.60
C TYR A 133 -23.13 6.95 -11.48
N ASP A 134 -24.22 6.30 -11.91
CA ASP A 134 -25.57 6.79 -11.66
C ASP A 134 -25.92 6.69 -10.17
N ARG A 135 -25.26 5.77 -9.43
CA ARG A 135 -25.29 5.79 -7.97
C ARG A 135 -24.45 6.96 -7.46
N ALA A 136 -25.13 7.95 -6.88
CA ALA A 136 -24.48 9.04 -6.18
C ALA A 136 -23.47 8.50 -5.15
N THR A 137 -22.31 9.14 -5.01
CA THR A 137 -21.19 8.75 -4.13
C THR A 137 -20.42 7.48 -4.52
N PHE A 138 -20.75 6.80 -5.62
CA PHE A 138 -19.86 5.77 -6.17
C PHE A 138 -18.59 6.45 -6.72
N ARG A 139 -17.44 6.19 -6.07
CA ARG A 139 -16.13 6.81 -6.38
C ARG A 139 -15.03 5.76 -6.60
N TYR A 140 -15.41 4.58 -7.08
CA TYR A 140 -14.49 3.45 -7.28
C TYR A 140 -14.27 3.16 -8.76
N SER A 141 -13.33 2.27 -9.06
CA SER A 141 -13.22 1.67 -10.40
C SER A 141 -14.53 0.96 -10.75
N PRO A 142 -15.00 1.03 -12.01
CA PRO A 142 -16.23 0.35 -12.39
C PRO A 142 -16.08 -1.16 -12.21
N LEU A 143 -14.87 -1.70 -12.33
CA LEU A 143 -14.56 -3.12 -12.09
C LEU A 143 -15.07 -3.61 -10.73
N LEU A 144 -15.09 -2.75 -9.72
CA LEU A 144 -15.62 -3.10 -8.40
C LEU A 144 -17.15 -3.31 -8.43
N ALA A 145 -17.88 -2.50 -9.20
CA ALA A 145 -19.32 -2.68 -9.42
C ALA A 145 -19.60 -3.95 -10.24
N TRP A 146 -18.83 -4.20 -11.30
CA TRP A 146 -18.92 -5.44 -12.09
C TRP A 146 -18.64 -6.70 -11.25
N MET A 147 -17.69 -6.63 -10.34
CA MET A 147 -17.38 -7.73 -9.43
C MET A 147 -18.49 -7.94 -8.37
N ALA A 148 -19.28 -6.90 -8.06
CA ALA A 148 -20.38 -6.95 -7.11
C ALA A 148 -21.74 -7.34 -7.74
N LEU A 149 -21.82 -7.59 -9.05
CA LEU A 149 -23.04 -8.12 -9.70
C LEU A 149 -23.61 -9.37 -9.00
N PRO A 150 -22.79 -10.34 -8.52
CA PRO A 150 -23.30 -11.49 -7.79
C PRO A 150 -24.04 -11.15 -6.49
N ASN A 151 -23.94 -9.92 -5.97
CA ASN A 151 -24.73 -9.49 -4.80
C ASN A 151 -26.24 -9.59 -5.07
N HIS A 152 -26.66 -9.24 -6.29
CA HIS A 152 -28.06 -9.29 -6.71
C HIS A 152 -28.45 -10.63 -7.30
N LEU A 153 -27.49 -11.36 -7.89
CA LEU A 153 -27.76 -12.61 -8.61
C LEU A 153 -27.69 -13.85 -7.71
N LEU A 154 -26.86 -13.84 -6.66
CA LEU A 154 -26.61 -15.00 -5.81
C LEU A 154 -26.97 -14.73 -4.35
N HIS A 155 -26.34 -13.71 -3.74
CA HIS A 155 -26.55 -13.40 -2.32
C HIS A 155 -25.99 -12.00 -1.98
N PRO A 156 -26.66 -11.18 -1.15
CA PRO A 156 -26.20 -9.80 -0.84
C PRO A 156 -24.76 -9.70 -0.31
N SER A 157 -24.26 -10.75 0.33
CA SER A 157 -22.88 -10.84 0.85
C SER A 157 -21.86 -11.46 -0.14
N ALA A 158 -22.20 -11.69 -1.41
CA ALA A 158 -21.32 -12.39 -2.35
C ALA A 158 -19.97 -11.68 -2.54
N ALA A 159 -19.97 -10.36 -2.73
CA ALA A 159 -18.74 -9.58 -2.85
C ALA A 159 -17.91 -9.59 -1.54
N LYS A 160 -18.55 -9.64 -0.36
CA LYS A 160 -17.84 -9.83 0.92
C LYS A 160 -17.06 -11.14 0.95
N VAL A 161 -17.61 -12.22 0.39
CA VAL A 161 -16.88 -13.49 0.28
C VAL A 161 -15.64 -13.32 -0.59
N CYS A 162 -15.73 -12.60 -1.70
CA CYS A 162 -14.56 -12.26 -2.53
C CYS A 162 -13.52 -11.43 -1.77
N PHE A 163 -13.95 -10.45 -0.97
CA PHE A 163 -13.04 -9.64 -0.15
C PHE A 163 -12.35 -10.48 0.93
N CYS A 164 -13.08 -11.35 1.63
CA CYS A 164 -12.51 -12.29 2.59
C CYS A 164 -11.54 -13.28 1.93
N ALA A 165 -11.87 -13.77 0.73
CA ALA A 165 -10.97 -14.63 -0.03
C ALA A 165 -9.68 -13.90 -0.41
N ALA A 166 -9.77 -12.64 -0.82
CA ALA A 166 -8.61 -11.79 -1.10
C ALA A 166 -7.78 -11.51 0.16
N ASP A 167 -8.41 -11.33 1.33
CA ASP A 167 -7.73 -11.15 2.62
C ASP A 167 -6.91 -12.40 3.02
N LEU A 168 -7.52 -13.60 2.89
CA LEU A 168 -6.81 -14.86 3.08
C LEU A 168 -5.69 -15.06 2.04
N GLY A 169 -5.95 -14.66 0.78
CA GLY A 169 -4.96 -14.66 -0.28
C GLY A 169 -3.77 -13.73 0.01
N ALA A 170 -4.02 -12.55 0.59
CA ALA A 170 -2.99 -11.63 1.03
C ALA A 170 -2.14 -12.27 2.15
N ALA A 171 -2.76 -12.91 3.14
CA ALA A 171 -2.03 -13.64 4.19
C ALA A 171 -1.14 -14.74 3.62
N TRP A 172 -1.66 -15.50 2.66
CA TRP A 172 -0.92 -16.56 1.95
C TRP A 172 0.27 -16.03 1.16
N LEU A 173 0.08 -14.95 0.39
CA LEU A 173 1.15 -14.33 -0.40
C LEU A 173 2.22 -13.69 0.49
N MET A 174 1.82 -13.11 1.62
CA MET A 174 2.75 -12.64 2.64
C MET A 174 3.59 -13.80 3.18
N ALA A 175 2.99 -14.97 3.47
CA ALA A 175 3.72 -16.16 3.87
C ALA A 175 4.78 -16.56 2.84
N CYS A 176 4.36 -16.64 1.57
CA CYS A 176 5.24 -16.98 0.45
C CYS A 176 6.41 -16.00 0.36
N LEU A 177 6.16 -14.71 0.54
CA LEU A 177 7.20 -13.68 0.49
C LEU A 177 8.18 -13.82 1.66
N LEU A 178 7.69 -14.00 2.89
CA LEU A 178 8.55 -14.15 4.07
C LEU A 178 9.42 -15.41 3.98
N GLU A 179 8.87 -16.55 3.57
CA GLU A 179 9.63 -17.78 3.36
C GLU A 179 10.72 -17.60 2.29
N ARG A 180 10.42 -16.92 1.18
CA ARG A 180 11.41 -16.60 0.14
C ARG A 180 12.53 -15.69 0.62
N ARG A 181 12.25 -14.81 1.59
CA ARG A 181 13.25 -13.99 2.27
C ARG A 181 14.04 -14.76 3.33
N ARG A 182 13.80 -16.08 3.47
CA ARG A 182 14.41 -16.95 4.49
C ARG A 182 14.08 -16.50 5.91
N ALA A 183 12.89 -15.94 6.11
CA ALA A 183 12.40 -15.62 7.44
C ALA A 183 12.25 -16.93 8.25
N PRO A 184 12.60 -16.94 9.55
CA PRO A 184 12.35 -18.10 10.39
C PRO A 184 10.86 -18.45 10.44
N VAL A 185 10.54 -19.74 10.46
CA VAL A 185 9.14 -20.24 10.45
C VAL A 185 8.29 -19.62 11.55
N ALA A 186 8.88 -19.34 12.72
CA ALA A 186 8.20 -18.64 13.83
C ALA A 186 7.69 -17.24 13.42
N TRP A 187 8.51 -16.46 12.69
CA TRP A 187 8.14 -15.13 12.21
C TRP A 187 7.10 -15.18 11.09
N VAL A 188 7.16 -16.19 10.23
CA VAL A 188 6.13 -16.43 9.21
C VAL A 188 4.78 -16.69 9.89
N LYS A 189 4.75 -17.61 10.86
CA LYS A 189 3.53 -17.94 11.63
C LYS A 189 3.01 -16.74 12.41
N ALA A 190 3.89 -15.99 13.08
CA ALA A 190 3.52 -14.79 13.82
C ALA A 190 2.92 -13.72 12.90
N GLY A 191 3.55 -13.46 11.76
CA GLY A 191 3.03 -12.51 10.77
C GLY A 191 1.65 -12.92 10.26
N LEU A 192 1.45 -14.21 9.96
CA LEU A 192 0.14 -14.73 9.54
C LEU A 192 -0.90 -14.61 10.64
N ALA A 193 -0.54 -14.95 11.88
CA ALA A 193 -1.46 -14.82 13.02
C ALA A 193 -1.86 -13.35 13.25
N VAL A 194 -0.91 -12.42 13.18
CA VAL A 194 -1.19 -10.98 13.29
C VAL A 194 -2.11 -10.51 12.16
N TRP A 195 -1.84 -10.89 10.91
CA TRP A 195 -2.70 -10.52 9.79
C TRP A 195 -4.09 -11.12 9.90
N LEU A 196 -4.19 -12.42 10.18
CA LEU A 196 -5.47 -13.12 10.22
C LEU A 196 -6.28 -12.70 11.44
N PHE A 197 -5.70 -12.66 12.64
CA PHE A 197 -6.46 -12.42 13.86
C PHE A 197 -6.47 -10.96 14.32
N SER A 198 -5.89 -10.04 13.55
CA SER A 198 -6.08 -8.61 13.80
C SER A 198 -7.55 -8.24 13.62
N PRO A 199 -8.16 -7.52 14.59
CA PRO A 199 -9.55 -7.09 14.47
C PRO A 199 -9.72 -6.15 13.28
N PHE A 200 -8.70 -5.37 12.89
CA PHE A 200 -8.80 -4.43 11.78
C PHE A 200 -8.94 -5.15 10.43
N THR A 201 -8.05 -6.06 10.10
CA THR A 201 -8.06 -6.77 8.80
C THR A 201 -9.28 -7.68 8.67
N ALA A 202 -9.60 -8.42 9.74
CA ALA A 202 -10.76 -9.28 9.79
C ALA A 202 -12.05 -8.48 9.58
N VAL A 203 -12.24 -7.38 10.32
CA VAL A 203 -13.45 -6.55 10.22
C VAL A 203 -13.52 -5.78 8.91
N ILE A 204 -12.42 -5.21 8.40
CA ILE A 204 -12.44 -4.44 7.13
C ILE A 204 -12.98 -5.30 5.97
N SER A 205 -12.50 -6.54 5.84
CA SER A 205 -12.93 -7.45 4.78
C SER A 205 -14.37 -7.93 4.97
N THR A 206 -14.78 -8.29 6.18
CA THR A 206 -16.12 -8.82 6.47
C THR A 206 -17.20 -7.73 6.48
N ARG A 207 -16.84 -6.47 6.78
CA ARG A 207 -17.75 -5.31 6.66
C ARG A 207 -18.05 -4.94 5.21
N GLY A 208 -17.30 -5.45 4.24
CA GLY A 208 -17.53 -5.21 2.82
C GLY A 208 -16.57 -4.23 2.16
N SER A 209 -15.39 -3.99 2.75
CA SER A 209 -14.37 -3.17 2.09
C SER A 209 -13.50 -3.99 1.15
N GLY A 210 -13.31 -3.48 -0.07
CA GLY A 210 -12.48 -4.10 -1.10
C GLY A 210 -10.97 -3.91 -0.95
N GLU A 211 -10.46 -3.30 0.14
CA GLU A 211 -9.03 -3.01 0.31
C GLU A 211 -8.14 -4.27 0.31
N ALA A 212 -8.68 -5.41 0.74
CA ALA A 212 -7.97 -6.69 0.71
C ALA A 212 -7.60 -7.12 -0.73
N LEU A 213 -8.40 -6.75 -1.74
CA LEU A 213 -8.10 -7.04 -3.14
C LEU A 213 -6.84 -6.31 -3.61
N VAL A 214 -6.75 -5.01 -3.32
CA VAL A 214 -5.59 -4.19 -3.69
C VAL A 214 -4.34 -4.72 -2.99
N THR A 215 -4.45 -5.07 -1.70
CA THR A 215 -3.33 -5.64 -0.95
C THR A 215 -2.88 -6.98 -1.54
N CYS A 216 -3.82 -7.86 -1.87
CA CYS A 216 -3.54 -9.14 -2.53
C CYS A 216 -2.83 -8.94 -3.88
N MET A 217 -3.30 -8.00 -4.71
CA MET A 217 -2.65 -7.65 -5.98
C MET A 217 -1.22 -7.13 -5.77
N LEU A 218 -0.99 -6.25 -4.79
CA LEU A 218 0.34 -5.71 -4.50
C LEU A 218 1.31 -6.80 -3.99
N LEU A 219 0.86 -7.68 -3.10
CA LEU A 219 1.67 -8.82 -2.64
C LEU A 219 1.94 -9.80 -3.79
N GLY A 220 0.94 -10.08 -4.64
CA GLY A 220 1.09 -10.92 -5.83
C GLY A 220 2.11 -10.34 -6.81
N MET A 221 2.07 -9.03 -7.05
CA MET A 221 3.06 -8.30 -7.82
C MET A 221 4.48 -8.47 -7.25
N LEU A 222 4.66 -8.35 -5.94
CA LEU A 222 5.96 -8.56 -5.29
C LEU A 222 6.45 -10.01 -5.47
N CYS A 223 5.57 -11.00 -5.34
CA CYS A 223 5.90 -12.40 -5.60
C CYS A 223 6.32 -12.65 -7.06
N LEU A 224 5.67 -11.98 -8.02
CA LEU A 224 5.99 -12.03 -9.45
C LEU A 224 7.33 -11.35 -9.77
N LEU A 225 7.64 -10.23 -9.10
CA LEU A 225 8.95 -9.58 -9.21
C LEU A 225 10.07 -10.47 -8.65
N ASP A 226 9.85 -11.11 -7.50
CA ASP A 226 10.79 -12.08 -6.93
C ASP A 226 11.00 -13.31 -7.83
N ALA A 227 9.96 -13.71 -8.56
CA ALA A 227 10.05 -14.77 -9.57
C ALA A 227 10.72 -14.30 -10.89
N GLY A 228 11.14 -13.03 -10.99
CA GLY A 228 11.79 -12.50 -12.18
C GLY A 228 10.88 -12.33 -13.40
N ARG A 229 9.57 -12.14 -13.17
CA ARG A 229 8.53 -11.97 -14.21
C ARG A 229 8.03 -10.51 -14.26
N PRO A 230 8.83 -9.56 -14.78
CA PRO A 230 8.51 -8.12 -14.74
C PRO A 230 7.24 -7.76 -15.52
N LEU A 231 6.95 -8.47 -16.61
CA LEU A 231 5.74 -8.23 -17.42
C LEU A 231 4.47 -8.47 -16.60
N LEU A 232 4.31 -9.66 -16.03
CA LEU A 232 3.14 -10.01 -15.22
C LEU A 232 3.04 -9.16 -13.95
N ALA A 233 4.18 -8.87 -13.31
CA ALA A 233 4.21 -7.97 -12.16
C ALA A 233 3.71 -6.57 -12.54
N GLY A 234 4.12 -6.06 -13.71
CA GLY A 234 3.67 -4.77 -14.23
C GLY A 234 2.17 -4.77 -14.51
N LEU A 235 1.64 -5.80 -15.19
CA LEU A 235 0.20 -5.92 -15.43
C LEU A 235 -0.61 -5.95 -14.12
N CYS A 236 -0.16 -6.73 -13.13
CA CYS A 236 -0.79 -6.82 -11.82
C CYS A 236 -0.72 -5.48 -11.05
N TYR A 237 0.41 -4.76 -11.14
CA TYR A 237 0.55 -3.43 -10.56
C TYR A 237 -0.37 -2.40 -11.22
N GLY A 238 -0.45 -2.39 -12.56
CA GLY A 238 -1.32 -1.49 -13.31
C GLY A 238 -2.80 -1.75 -12.99
N LEU A 239 -3.19 -3.01 -12.81
CA LEU A 239 -4.52 -3.39 -12.33
C LEU A 239 -4.78 -2.85 -10.91
N ALA A 240 -3.81 -2.99 -9.99
CA ALA A 240 -3.94 -2.46 -8.63
C ALA A 240 -4.11 -0.94 -8.61
N VAL A 241 -3.33 -0.20 -9.41
CA VAL A 241 -3.43 1.26 -9.56
C VAL A 241 -4.73 1.69 -10.24
N HIS A 242 -5.24 0.89 -11.18
CA HIS A 242 -6.54 1.14 -11.77
C HIS A 242 -7.68 0.93 -10.76
N TRP A 243 -7.56 -0.08 -9.88
CA TRP A 243 -8.55 -0.39 -8.83
C TRP A 243 -8.64 0.71 -7.77
N ARG A 244 -7.48 1.18 -7.30
CA ARG A 244 -7.32 2.33 -6.40
C ARG A 244 -6.13 3.13 -6.86
N LEU A 245 -6.21 4.46 -6.87
CA LEU A 245 -5.12 5.29 -7.41
C LEU A 245 -3.89 5.35 -6.48
N TYR A 246 -4.07 5.20 -5.16
CA TYR A 246 -2.99 5.40 -4.17
C TYR A 246 -1.73 4.55 -4.36
N PRO A 247 -1.75 3.29 -4.87
CA PRO A 247 -0.53 2.51 -5.06
C PRO A 247 0.42 3.11 -6.09
N ILE A 248 0.00 4.11 -6.88
CA ILE A 248 0.85 4.81 -7.85
C ILE A 248 2.11 5.40 -7.19
N ILE A 249 2.04 5.75 -5.90
CA ILE A 249 3.18 6.28 -5.14
C ILE A 249 4.34 5.27 -5.05
N TYR A 250 4.06 3.98 -5.20
CA TYR A 250 5.07 2.92 -5.15
C TYR A 250 5.83 2.72 -6.47
N ALA A 251 5.46 3.40 -7.56
CA ALA A 251 6.06 3.19 -8.88
C ALA A 251 7.58 3.44 -8.86
N LEU A 252 8.01 4.58 -8.28
CA LEU A 252 9.43 4.94 -8.22
C LEU A 252 10.24 4.01 -7.29
N PRO A 253 9.79 3.72 -6.05
CA PRO A 253 10.43 2.71 -5.20
C PRO A 253 10.57 1.33 -5.88
N LEU A 254 9.55 0.88 -6.61
CA LEU A 254 9.57 -0.43 -7.29
C LEU A 254 10.58 -0.45 -8.44
N LEU A 255 10.61 0.59 -9.28
CA LEU A 255 11.61 0.72 -10.35
C LEU A 255 13.03 0.79 -9.77
N ARG A 256 13.22 1.54 -8.68
CA ARG A 256 14.50 1.63 -7.98
C ARG A 256 14.94 0.29 -7.42
N ASN A 257 14.05 -0.43 -6.73
CA ASN A 257 14.32 -1.77 -6.21
C ASN A 257 14.73 -2.74 -7.33
N LEU A 258 14.04 -2.70 -8.47
CA LEU A 258 14.37 -3.57 -9.61
C LEU A 258 15.73 -3.27 -10.22
N ALA A 259 16.10 -1.99 -10.29
CA ALA A 259 17.40 -1.53 -10.76
C ALA A 259 18.53 -1.97 -9.81
N MET A 260 18.36 -1.74 -8.50
CA MET A 260 19.34 -2.11 -7.48
C MET A 260 19.63 -3.62 -7.46
N ARG A 261 18.59 -4.46 -7.53
CA ARG A 261 18.74 -5.92 -7.55
C ARG A 261 19.54 -6.46 -8.74
N ARG A 262 19.65 -5.68 -9.81
CA ARG A 262 20.36 -6.07 -11.03
C ARG A 262 21.67 -5.30 -11.25
N GLY A 263 22.08 -4.47 -10.30
CA GLY A 263 23.23 -3.58 -10.49
C GLY A 263 23.07 -2.66 -11.70
N ALA A 264 21.84 -2.34 -12.08
CA ALA A 264 21.51 -1.64 -13.31
C ALA A 264 21.01 -0.21 -13.03
N ARG A 265 20.95 0.61 -14.09
CA ARG A 265 20.29 1.92 -14.03
C ARG A 265 18.78 1.75 -13.84
N LEU A 266 18.11 2.83 -13.41
CA LEU A 266 16.67 2.86 -13.17
C LEU A 266 15.86 2.35 -14.38
N LEU A 267 16.28 2.75 -15.59
CA LEU A 267 15.71 2.33 -16.87
C LEU A 267 16.37 1.06 -17.42
N SER A 268 16.50 0.03 -16.59
CA SER A 268 16.89 -1.30 -17.05
C SER A 268 15.79 -1.92 -17.92
N ILE A 269 16.12 -2.83 -18.85
CA ILE A 269 15.12 -3.53 -19.69
C ILE A 269 13.96 -4.10 -18.84
N PRO A 270 14.22 -4.81 -17.72
CA PRO A 270 13.12 -5.28 -16.87
C PRO A 270 12.28 -4.17 -16.24
N GLY A 271 12.89 -3.02 -15.92
CA GLY A 271 12.18 -1.84 -15.41
C GLY A 271 11.30 -1.21 -16.48
N ILE A 272 11.79 -1.12 -17.71
CA ILE A 272 11.02 -0.65 -18.87
C ILE A 272 9.85 -1.61 -19.12
N VAL A 273 10.10 -2.93 -19.14
CA VAL A 273 9.03 -3.93 -19.33
C VAL A 273 7.98 -3.85 -18.22
N PHE A 274 8.41 -3.75 -16.96
CA PHE A 274 7.49 -3.59 -15.83
C PHE A 274 6.66 -2.31 -15.95
N GLY A 275 7.32 -1.17 -16.20
CA GLY A 275 6.65 0.13 -16.32
C GLY A 275 5.70 0.21 -17.52
N ALA A 276 6.12 -0.30 -18.68
CA ALA A 276 5.30 -0.36 -19.88
C ALA A 276 4.08 -1.27 -19.69
N ALA A 277 4.25 -2.42 -19.04
CA ALA A 277 3.13 -3.31 -18.74
C ALA A 277 2.14 -2.71 -17.73
N ALA A 278 2.64 -2.02 -16.70
CA ALA A 278 1.79 -1.31 -15.75
C ALA A 278 1.01 -0.17 -16.42
N ALA A 279 1.68 0.63 -17.25
CA ALA A 279 1.05 1.68 -18.04
C ALA A 279 0.02 1.10 -19.01
N ALA A 280 0.35 0.03 -19.73
CA ALA A 280 -0.57 -0.63 -20.64
C ALA A 280 -1.83 -1.13 -19.94
N ALA A 281 -1.70 -1.83 -18.79
CA ALA A 281 -2.86 -2.28 -18.02
C ALA A 281 -3.72 -1.11 -17.52
N PHE A 282 -3.09 -0.09 -16.93
CA PHE A 282 -3.80 1.08 -16.42
C PHE A 282 -4.53 1.86 -17.53
N LEU A 283 -3.84 2.15 -18.64
CA LEU A 283 -4.38 2.91 -19.77
C LEU A 283 -5.44 2.11 -20.54
N THR A 284 -5.28 0.79 -20.69
CA THR A 284 -6.30 -0.04 -21.36
C THR A 284 -7.57 -0.10 -20.52
N LEU A 285 -7.46 -0.38 -19.23
CA LEU A 285 -8.63 -0.40 -18.34
C LEU A 285 -9.26 0.99 -18.18
N GLY A 286 -8.44 2.05 -18.12
CA GLY A 286 -8.91 3.43 -18.09
C GLY A 286 -9.60 3.84 -19.39
N GLY A 287 -9.05 3.45 -20.54
CA GLY A 287 -9.65 3.67 -21.85
C GLY A 287 -10.97 2.92 -22.03
N LEU A 288 -11.05 1.66 -21.57
CA LEU A 288 -12.30 0.89 -21.55
C LEU A 288 -13.33 1.53 -20.61
N GLY A 289 -12.94 1.94 -19.41
CA GLY A 289 -13.82 2.65 -18.48
C GLY A 289 -14.37 3.95 -19.07
N TYR A 290 -13.52 4.74 -19.72
CA TYR A 290 -13.93 5.96 -20.41
C TYR A 290 -14.82 5.68 -21.62
N HIS A 291 -14.52 4.64 -22.40
CA HIS A 291 -15.36 4.23 -23.52
C HIS A 291 -16.77 3.81 -23.07
N LEU A 292 -16.89 3.13 -21.92
CA LEU A 292 -18.17 2.67 -21.39
C LEU A 292 -18.97 3.77 -20.69
N TYR A 293 -18.32 4.66 -19.93
CA TYR A 293 -19.02 5.58 -19.01
C TYR A 293 -18.63 7.05 -19.17
N GLY A 294 -17.81 7.37 -20.18
CA GLY A 294 -17.46 8.73 -20.54
C GLY A 294 -16.78 9.51 -19.41
N HIS A 295 -17.13 10.80 -19.32
CA HIS A 295 -16.51 11.71 -18.37
C HIS A 295 -16.80 11.37 -16.91
N SER A 296 -17.96 10.76 -16.62
CA SER A 296 -18.33 10.32 -15.26
C SER A 296 -17.32 9.33 -14.69
N PHE A 297 -16.76 8.43 -15.50
CA PHE A 297 -15.68 7.54 -15.08
C PHE A 297 -14.43 8.33 -14.62
N LEU A 298 -13.93 9.25 -15.46
CA LEU A 298 -12.72 10.00 -15.13
C LEU A 298 -12.93 10.86 -13.88
N GLN A 299 -14.07 11.54 -13.84
CA GLN A 299 -14.40 12.42 -12.73
C GLN A 299 -14.49 11.62 -11.43
N GLU A 300 -15.31 10.58 -11.39
CA GLU A 300 -15.65 9.93 -10.13
C GLU A 300 -14.61 8.91 -9.66
N THR A 301 -13.88 8.26 -10.56
CA THR A 301 -12.84 7.29 -10.18
C THR A 301 -11.50 7.94 -9.89
N TYR A 302 -11.12 9.03 -10.59
CA TYR A 302 -9.77 9.59 -10.49
C TYR A 302 -9.72 11.06 -10.04
N LEU A 303 -10.54 11.93 -10.62
CA LEU A 303 -10.35 13.38 -10.48
C LEU A 303 -11.08 13.96 -9.26
N TYR A 304 -12.15 13.32 -8.78
CA TYR A 304 -13.00 13.81 -7.69
C TYR A 304 -12.18 14.16 -6.44
N HIS A 305 -11.18 13.33 -6.13
CA HIS A 305 -10.34 13.53 -4.95
C HIS A 305 -9.32 14.67 -5.08
N LEU A 306 -9.02 15.14 -6.31
CA LEU A 306 -8.08 16.25 -6.51
C LEU A 306 -8.71 17.61 -6.14
N GLY A 307 -10.01 17.77 -6.37
CA GLY A 307 -10.75 18.99 -6.03
C GLY A 307 -11.48 18.94 -4.69
N ARG A 308 -11.48 17.78 -4.01
CA ARG A 308 -12.21 17.61 -2.75
C ARG A 308 -11.48 18.29 -1.60
N VAL A 309 -12.11 19.33 -1.07
CA VAL A 309 -11.74 19.95 0.21
C VAL A 309 -12.79 19.52 1.23
N ASP A 310 -12.55 18.41 1.93
CA ASP A 310 -13.48 17.91 2.93
C ASP A 310 -12.79 17.65 4.27
N PRO A 311 -13.08 18.42 5.32
CA PRO A 311 -12.57 18.19 6.67
C PRO A 311 -13.26 17.00 7.38
N ARG A 312 -14.33 16.43 6.81
CA ARG A 312 -15.13 15.33 7.38
C ARG A 312 -14.60 13.93 7.05
N HIS A 313 -13.32 13.81 6.64
CA HIS A 313 -12.71 12.49 6.47
C HIS A 313 -12.27 11.88 7.80
N ASN A 314 -12.40 10.56 7.87
CA ASN A 314 -12.00 9.75 9.02
C ASN A 314 -10.53 9.98 9.36
N PHE A 315 -10.26 10.10 10.66
CA PHE A 315 -8.96 10.37 11.32
C PHE A 315 -8.52 11.82 11.44
N SER A 316 -9.26 12.80 10.90
CA SER A 316 -9.08 14.18 11.35
C SER A 316 -9.58 14.31 12.79
N PRO A 317 -8.79 14.85 13.74
CA PRO A 317 -9.29 15.20 15.07
C PRO A 317 -10.50 16.15 15.01
N PHE A 318 -10.65 16.86 13.88
CA PHE A 318 -11.74 17.78 13.61
C PHE A 318 -12.99 17.12 13.01
N PHE A 319 -12.96 15.82 12.67
CA PHE A 319 -14.11 15.13 12.08
C PHE A 319 -15.35 15.26 12.96
N LEU A 320 -15.28 14.76 14.20
CA LEU A 320 -16.44 14.70 15.10
C LEU A 320 -16.93 16.12 15.48
N PRO A 321 -16.06 17.08 15.85
CA PRO A 321 -16.49 18.46 16.09
C PRO A 321 -17.19 19.10 14.88
N THR A 322 -16.62 18.96 13.67
CA THR A 322 -17.19 19.57 12.46
C THR A 322 -18.50 18.88 12.06
N TYR A 323 -18.59 17.56 12.23
CA TYR A 323 -19.79 16.79 11.97
C TYR A 323 -20.95 17.24 12.88
N LEU A 324 -20.71 17.29 14.19
CA LEU A 324 -21.72 17.70 15.17
C LEU A 324 -22.14 19.17 14.98
N ALA A 325 -21.19 20.08 14.71
CA ALA A 325 -21.49 21.49 14.46
C ALA A 325 -22.34 21.71 13.20
N SER A 326 -22.29 20.79 12.24
CA SER A 326 -23.08 20.88 11.01
C SER A 326 -24.43 20.17 11.05
N GLY A 327 -24.65 19.30 12.04
CA GLY A 327 -25.86 18.48 12.18
C GLY A 327 -26.91 19.02 13.16
N GLY A 328 -26.60 20.07 13.93
CA GLY A 328 -27.54 20.68 14.86
C GLY A 328 -27.18 22.15 15.10
N GLY A 329 -28.20 22.99 15.30
CA GLY A 329 -28.08 24.43 15.59
C GLY A 329 -27.43 24.75 16.94
N ALA A 330 -26.33 24.08 17.29
CA ALA A 330 -25.46 24.42 18.40
C ALA A 330 -24.21 25.09 17.82
N GLY A 331 -24.20 26.43 17.81
CA GLY A 331 -23.02 27.20 17.44
C GLY A 331 -21.91 26.96 18.46
N ILE A 332 -20.80 26.35 18.03
CA ILE A 332 -19.58 26.29 18.82
C ILE A 332 -18.87 27.63 18.67
N SER A 333 -18.96 28.48 19.69
CA SER A 333 -18.12 29.68 19.79
C SER A 333 -16.72 29.25 20.27
N ILE A 334 -15.72 29.39 19.41
CA ILE A 334 -14.32 29.18 19.80
C ILE A 334 -13.83 30.45 20.48
N GLY A 335 -14.01 30.53 21.80
CA GLY A 335 -13.35 31.51 22.65
C GLY A 335 -11.85 31.21 22.73
N GLY A 336 -11.02 32.21 22.44
CA GLY A 336 -9.57 32.11 22.55
C GLY A 336 -9.10 31.65 23.93
N CYS A 337 -8.03 30.87 23.94
CA CYS A 337 -7.32 30.33 25.10
C CYS A 337 -8.07 29.27 25.95
N GLY A 338 -7.93 28.01 25.53
CA GLY A 338 -7.54 26.93 26.46
C GLY A 338 -8.63 26.21 27.28
N ALA A 339 -9.92 26.52 27.15
CA ALA A 339 -10.97 25.77 27.81
C ALA A 339 -12.16 25.50 26.88
N LEU A 340 -12.44 24.23 26.60
CA LEU A 340 -13.68 23.78 25.96
C LEU A 340 -14.79 23.75 27.03
N THR A 341 -15.61 24.80 27.08
CA THR A 341 -16.88 24.79 27.82
C THR A 341 -18.01 24.52 26.84
N VAL A 342 -18.69 23.38 26.99
CA VAL A 342 -19.95 23.10 26.30
C VAL A 342 -21.07 23.70 27.14
N GLU A 343 -21.59 24.87 26.75
CA GLU A 343 -22.83 25.38 27.34
C GLU A 343 -24.05 24.73 26.66
N TRP A 344 -24.83 24.00 27.46
CA TRP A 344 -26.16 23.57 27.09
C TRP A 344 -27.14 24.71 27.34
N VAL A 345 -27.73 25.27 26.28
CA VAL A 345 -28.87 26.19 26.43
C VAL A 345 -30.09 25.36 26.83
N ALA A 346 -30.35 25.29 28.14
CA ALA A 346 -31.56 24.71 28.70
C ALA A 346 -32.75 25.63 28.37
N GLY A 347 -33.61 25.26 27.43
CA GLY A 347 -34.82 26.04 27.15
C GLY A 347 -35.72 25.60 26.00
N SER A 348 -35.28 24.76 25.07
CA SER A 348 -36.14 24.33 23.95
C SER A 348 -36.84 23.01 24.25
N SER A 349 -38.16 23.09 24.45
CA SER A 349 -39.08 21.96 24.61
C SER A 349 -38.87 20.90 23.52
N PHE A 350 -38.86 19.63 23.91
CA PHE A 350 -38.74 18.49 23.03
C PHE A 350 -39.99 18.41 22.13
N ARG A 351 -39.94 19.01 20.92
CA ARG A 351 -40.86 18.65 19.84
C ARG A 351 -40.18 17.55 19.04
N VAL A 352 -40.78 16.35 19.08
CA VAL A 352 -40.52 15.32 18.08
C VAL A 352 -40.99 15.90 16.75
N LEU A 353 -40.04 16.40 15.95
CA LEU A 353 -40.29 16.68 14.55
C LEU A 353 -40.37 15.33 13.86
N GLU A 354 -41.58 14.87 13.58
CA GLU A 354 -41.82 13.85 12.56
C GLU A 354 -41.20 14.35 11.26
N LEU A 355 -40.13 13.70 10.82
CA LEU A 355 -39.54 13.97 9.51
C LEU A 355 -40.54 13.52 8.45
N PRO A 356 -40.89 14.36 7.46
CA PRO A 356 -41.65 13.93 6.30
C PRO A 356 -40.91 12.81 5.60
N THR A 357 -41.60 11.71 5.33
CA THR A 357 -41.09 10.47 4.73
C THR A 357 -40.54 10.61 3.30
N GLU A 358 -40.57 11.81 2.71
CA GLU A 358 -40.12 12.02 1.32
C GLU A 358 -38.63 12.31 1.13
N SER A 359 -37.87 12.65 2.18
CA SER A 359 -36.45 13.07 2.01
C SER A 359 -35.42 11.95 1.95
N LEU A 360 -35.82 10.68 2.07
CA LEU A 360 -34.92 9.52 1.94
C LEU A 360 -34.68 9.10 0.47
N SER A 361 -35.34 9.74 -0.49
CA SER A 361 -35.23 9.43 -1.92
C SER A 361 -34.08 10.17 -2.65
N ARG A 362 -33.29 10.97 -1.93
CA ARG A 362 -32.12 11.68 -2.50
C ARG A 362 -30.89 11.59 -1.61
N TYR A 363 -30.34 10.39 -1.37
CA TYR A 363 -29.00 10.24 -0.80
C TYR A 363 -28.24 9.01 -1.34
#